data_AF-A0A661RH88-F1
#
_entry.id   AF-A0A661RH88-F1
#
_cell.length_a   1.000
_cell.length_b   1.000
_cell.length_c   1.000
_cell.angle_alpha   90.00
_cell.angle_beta   90.00
_cell.angle_gamma   90.00
#
_symmetry.space_group_name_H-M   'P 1'
#
loop_
_entity.id
_entity.type
_entity.pdbx_description
1 polymer ?
#
loop_
_entity_poly.entity_id
_entity_poly.type
_entity_poly.pdbx_seq_one_letter_code
_entity_poly.pdbx_strand_id
1 'polypeptide(L)'
;RSMGPVTAEEYRSRVDRYDTQLIEKYHMDIADMDTDTKVAALRQKREEQYEQLKDAVYLRRGWTSNGIPTVETIKRLGIDYPEVLEVLKKNGVE
;
A
#
# COMPACT_ATOMS: atom_id res chain seq x y z
N ARG A 1 -9.11 -3.87 4.42
CA ARG A 1 -9.45 -4.84 3.36
C ARG A 1 -8.30 -5.09 2.37
N SER A 2 -7.47 -4.09 2.02
CA SER A 2 -6.29 -4.31 1.15
C SER A 2 -5.13 -5.06 1.83
N MET A 3 -4.90 -4.75 3.12
CA MET A 3 -3.78 -5.28 3.92
C MET A 3 -4.23 -6.21 5.07
N GLY A 4 -5.45 -6.76 5.00
CA GLY A 4 -5.99 -7.63 6.05
C GLY A 4 -5.49 -9.08 5.95
N PRO A 5 -5.66 -9.92 7.00
CA PRO A 5 -6.39 -9.66 8.25
C PRO A 5 -5.64 -8.73 9.23
N VAL A 6 -6.37 -8.13 10.17
CA VAL A 6 -5.86 -7.25 11.24
C VAL A 6 -5.87 -7.97 12.58
N THR A 7 -6.86 -8.84 12.80
CA THR A 7 -7.01 -9.60 14.06
C THR A 7 -6.86 -11.10 13.84
N ALA A 8 -6.51 -11.81 14.92
CA ALA A 8 -6.46 -13.26 14.93
C ALA A 8 -7.84 -13.91 14.62
N GLU A 9 -8.93 -13.26 15.03
CA GLU A 9 -10.29 -13.73 14.73
C GLU A 9 -10.61 -13.62 13.23
N GLU A 10 -10.25 -12.51 12.60
CA GLU A 10 -10.37 -12.38 11.15
C GLU A 10 -9.55 -13.44 10.41
N TYR A 11 -8.34 -13.75 10.92
CA TYR A 11 -7.51 -14.82 10.39
C TYR A 11 -8.21 -16.18 10.49
N ARG A 12 -8.61 -16.56 11.72
CA ARG A 12 -9.28 -17.84 12.00
C ARG A 12 -10.57 -18.01 11.20
N SER A 13 -11.32 -16.94 10.96
CA SER A 13 -12.55 -16.99 10.15
C SER A 13 -12.33 -17.45 8.70
N ARG A 14 -11.09 -17.41 8.21
CA ARG A 14 -10.69 -17.78 6.84
C ARG A 14 -9.33 -18.47 6.82
N VAL A 15 -9.08 -19.34 7.80
CA VAL A 15 -7.76 -19.97 8.03
C VAL A 15 -7.23 -20.65 6.77
N ASP A 16 -8.02 -21.50 6.11
CA ASP A 16 -7.61 -22.23 4.91
C ASP A 16 -7.10 -21.28 3.82
N ARG A 17 -7.85 -20.21 3.56
CA ARG A 17 -7.47 -19.20 2.55
C ARG A 17 -6.14 -18.53 2.88
N TYR A 18 -5.89 -18.20 4.15
CA TYR A 18 -4.70 -17.45 4.54
C TYR A 18 -3.47 -18.35 4.68
N ASP A 19 -3.63 -19.57 5.19
CA ASP A 19 -2.59 -20.59 5.21
C ASP A 19 -2.16 -20.94 3.77
N THR A 20 -3.10 -21.19 2.86
CA THR A 20 -2.81 -21.40 1.42
C THR A 20 -2.03 -20.24 0.82
N GLN A 21 -2.36 -18.98 1.15
CA GLN A 21 -1.60 -17.83 0.64
C GLN A 21 -0.17 -17.80 1.17
N LEU A 22 0.03 -18.02 2.47
CA LEU A 22 1.37 -18.06 3.06
C LEU A 22 2.23 -19.17 2.45
N ILE A 23 1.65 -20.35 2.27
CA ILE A 23 2.36 -21.53 1.74
C ILE A 23 2.57 -21.43 0.23
N GLU A 24 1.52 -21.26 -0.55
CA GLU A 24 1.61 -21.41 -2.01
C GLU A 24 2.10 -20.14 -2.71
N LYS A 25 1.63 -18.97 -2.26
CA LYS A 25 1.99 -17.69 -2.90
C LYS A 25 3.29 -17.11 -2.35
N TYR A 26 3.50 -17.24 -1.04
CA TYR A 26 4.66 -16.66 -0.36
C TYR A 26 5.73 -17.68 0.02
N HIS A 27 5.50 -18.97 -0.22
CA HIS A 27 6.46 -20.06 0.00
C HIS A 27 7.01 -20.08 1.43
N MET A 28 6.15 -19.80 2.42
CA MET A 28 6.49 -19.81 3.83
C MET A 28 6.12 -21.14 4.49
N ASP A 29 7.00 -21.64 5.35
CA ASP A 29 6.65 -22.69 6.31
C ASP A 29 5.96 -22.04 7.51
N ILE A 30 4.78 -22.55 7.84
CA ILE A 30 3.90 -21.99 8.87
C ILE A 30 3.49 -23.02 9.92
N ALA A 31 4.08 -24.23 9.91
CA ALA A 31 3.68 -25.34 10.77
C ALA A 31 3.81 -24.99 12.27
N ASP A 32 4.90 -24.30 12.63
CA ASP A 32 5.20 -23.90 14.01
C ASP A 32 4.78 -22.46 14.35
N MET A 33 4.06 -21.78 13.45
CA MET A 33 3.64 -20.39 13.66
C MET A 33 2.29 -20.32 14.38
N ASP A 34 2.22 -19.49 15.43
CA ASP A 34 0.93 -19.11 16.01
C ASP A 34 0.13 -18.18 15.08
N THR A 35 -1.15 -17.98 15.41
CA THR A 35 -2.05 -17.19 14.57
C THR A 35 -1.59 -15.73 14.44
N ASP A 36 -1.06 -15.13 15.50
CA ASP A 36 -0.66 -13.72 15.51
C ASP A 36 0.57 -13.51 14.61
N THR A 37 1.51 -14.44 14.63
CA THR A 37 2.69 -14.45 13.76
C THR A 37 2.26 -14.65 12.30
N LYS A 38 1.31 -15.54 12.03
CA LYS A 38 0.74 -15.72 10.68
C LYS A 38 0.03 -14.46 10.18
N VAL A 39 -0.69 -13.76 11.05
CA VAL A 39 -1.30 -12.46 10.74
C VAL A 39 -0.22 -11.45 10.36
N ALA A 40 0.80 -11.28 11.18
CA ALA A 40 1.88 -10.33 10.94
C ALA A 40 2.60 -10.61 9.61
N ALA A 41 2.95 -11.86 9.35
CA ALA A 41 3.59 -12.27 8.09
C ALA A 41 2.73 -11.95 6.87
N LEU A 42 1.44 -12.31 6.91
CA LEU A 42 0.53 -12.04 5.79
C LEU A 42 0.32 -10.55 5.56
N ARG A 43 0.27 -9.77 6.65
CA ARG A 43 0.16 -8.30 6.58
C ARG A 43 1.37 -7.69 5.92
N GLN A 44 2.57 -8.05 6.36
CA GLN A 44 3.82 -7.58 5.77
C GLN A 44 3.82 -7.81 4.25
N LYS A 45 3.49 -9.02 3.80
CA LYS A 45 3.45 -9.35 2.37
C LYS A 45 2.40 -8.57 1.58
N ARG A 46 1.30 -8.19 2.21
CA ARG A 46 0.27 -7.36 1.57
C ARG A 46 0.61 -5.88 1.58
N GLU A 47 1.30 -5.41 2.62
CA GLU A 47 1.85 -4.06 2.71
C GLU A 47 2.91 -3.85 1.62
N GLU A 48 3.83 -4.80 1.42
CA GLU A 48 4.80 -4.79 0.32
C GLU A 48 4.12 -4.66 -1.05
N GLN A 49 3.05 -5.44 -1.30
CA GLN A 49 2.28 -5.35 -2.55
C GLN A 49 1.52 -4.03 -2.69
N TYR A 50 1.05 -3.48 -1.57
CA TYR A 50 0.34 -2.21 -1.56
C TYR A 50 1.27 -1.04 -1.88
N GLU A 51 2.51 -1.05 -1.39
CA GLU A 51 3.52 -0.04 -1.73
C GLU A 51 3.87 -0.09 -3.23
N GLN A 52 4.08 -1.28 -3.81
CA GLN A 52 4.29 -1.43 -5.25
C GLN A 52 3.11 -0.87 -6.08
N LEU A 53 1.87 -1.13 -5.63
CA LEU A 53 0.69 -0.58 -6.28
C LEU A 53 0.67 0.95 -6.18
N LYS A 54 0.96 1.52 -5.01
CA LYS A 54 1.02 2.97 -4.79
C LYS A 54 2.04 3.61 -5.73
N ASP A 55 3.25 3.07 -5.81
CA ASP A 55 4.31 3.59 -6.68
C ASP A 55 3.86 3.62 -8.14
N ALA A 56 3.29 2.52 -8.63
CA ALA A 56 2.77 2.44 -10.00
C ALA A 56 1.63 3.45 -10.25
N VAL A 57 0.74 3.64 -9.27
CA VAL A 57 -0.37 4.59 -9.36
C VAL A 57 0.12 6.03 -9.33
N TYR A 58 1.04 6.37 -8.44
CA TYR A 58 1.60 7.72 -8.33
C TYR A 58 2.33 8.10 -9.61
N LEU A 59 3.19 7.21 -10.12
CA LEU A 59 3.86 7.41 -11.40
C LEU A 59 2.86 7.64 -12.54
N ARG A 60 1.85 6.78 -12.67
CA ARG A 60 0.82 6.89 -13.71
C ARG A 60 0.03 8.20 -13.63
N ARG A 61 -0.17 8.74 -12.43
CA ARG A 61 -0.91 9.99 -12.20
C ARG A 61 -0.05 11.24 -12.36
N GLY A 62 1.27 11.09 -12.54
CA GLY A 62 2.22 12.21 -12.52
C GLY A 62 2.36 12.80 -11.13
N TRP A 63 2.45 11.94 -10.11
CA TRP A 63 2.66 12.32 -8.71
C TRP A 63 4.06 11.89 -8.27
N THR A 64 4.60 12.55 -7.25
CA THR A 64 5.84 12.17 -6.59
C THR A 64 5.64 10.90 -5.75
N SER A 65 6.75 10.28 -5.31
CA SER A 65 6.71 9.12 -4.39
C SER A 65 6.04 9.44 -3.05
N ASN A 66 5.96 10.72 -2.67
CA ASN A 66 5.26 11.17 -1.46
C ASN A 66 3.75 11.37 -1.67
N GLY A 67 3.21 11.01 -2.84
CA GLY A 67 1.79 11.15 -3.16
C GLY A 67 1.37 12.58 -3.44
N ILE A 68 2.29 13.44 -3.89
CA ILE A 68 2.02 14.85 -4.20
C ILE A 68 1.97 15.01 -5.73
N PRO A 69 0.92 15.60 -6.32
CA PRO A 69 0.87 15.88 -7.75
C PRO A 69 2.03 16.79 -8.18
N THR A 70 2.62 16.55 -9.36
CA THR A 70 3.62 17.47 -9.93
C THR A 70 2.98 18.77 -10.42
N VAL A 71 3.80 19.81 -10.63
CA VAL A 71 3.36 21.07 -11.24
C VAL A 71 2.77 20.84 -12.64
N GLU A 72 3.34 19.94 -13.43
CA GLU A 72 2.77 19.54 -14.72
C GLU A 72 1.34 18.97 -14.55
N THR A 73 1.16 18.10 -13.55
CA THR A 73 -0.14 17.47 -13.28
C THR A 73 -1.21 18.49 -12.87
N ILE A 74 -0.90 19.43 -11.97
CA ILE A 74 -1.90 20.43 -11.55
C ILE A 74 -2.25 21.42 -12.67
N LYS A 75 -1.28 21.80 -13.51
CA LYS A 75 -1.53 22.63 -14.70
C LYS A 75 -2.44 21.92 -15.69
N ARG A 76 -2.15 20.64 -15.98
CA ARG A 76 -3.00 19.80 -16.83
C ARG A 76 -4.43 19.66 -16.29
N LEU A 77 -4.60 19.67 -14.97
CA LEU A 77 -5.90 19.60 -14.31
C LEU A 77 -6.59 20.98 -14.17
N GLY A 78 -5.91 22.08 -14.50
CA GLY A 78 -6.46 23.44 -14.39
C GLY A 78 -6.69 23.91 -12.95
N ILE A 79 -5.88 23.42 -12.01
CA ILE A 79 -5.95 23.73 -10.58
C ILE A 79 -4.66 24.39 -10.06
N ASP A 80 -3.90 25.01 -10.95
CA ASP A 80 -2.64 25.70 -10.68
C ASP A 80 -2.84 27.10 -10.09
N TYR A 81 -3.78 27.23 -9.15
CA TYR A 81 -3.99 28.47 -8.42
C TYR A 81 -2.73 28.84 -7.60
N PRO A 82 -2.45 30.13 -7.39
CA PRO A 82 -1.26 30.57 -6.65
C PRO A 82 -1.12 29.89 -5.28
N GLU A 83 -2.22 29.71 -4.55
CA GLU A 83 -2.24 29.05 -3.25
C GLU A 83 -1.89 27.55 -3.32
N VAL A 84 -2.24 26.86 -4.41
CA VAL A 84 -1.90 25.45 -4.62
C VAL A 84 -0.42 25.30 -4.95
N LEU A 85 0.12 26.20 -5.79
CA LEU A 85 1.55 26.25 -6.09
C LEU A 85 2.39 26.51 -4.84
N GLU A 86 1.95 27.41 -3.97
CA GLU A 86 2.62 27.68 -2.69
C GLU A 86 2.59 26.45 -1.77
N VAL A 87 1.49 25.68 -1.74
CA VAL A 87 1.42 24.43 -0.97
C VAL A 87 2.38 23.38 -1.55
N LEU A 88 2.46 23.25 -2.88
CA LEU A 88 3.41 22.33 -3.52
C LEU A 88 4.86 22.67 -3.15
N LYS A 89 5.23 23.96 -3.27
CA LYS A 89 6.57 24.44 -2.94
C LYS A 89 6.94 24.17 -1.49
N LYS A 90 6.03 24.42 -0.55
CA LYS A 90 6.23 24.11 0.88
C LYS A 90 6.47 22.62 1.15
N ASN A 91 6.01 21.75 0.26
CA ASN A 91 6.19 20.30 0.35
C ASN A 91 7.26 19.77 -0.64
N GLY A 92 8.13 20.64 -1.15
CA GLY A 92 9.29 20.26 -1.96
C GLY A 92 8.96 19.90 -3.42
N VAL A 93 7.85 20.40 -3.96
CA VAL A 93 7.48 20.24 -5.37
C VAL A 93 7.48 21.60 -6.05
N GLU A 94 8.38 21.79 -7.01
CA GLU A 94 8.55 23.03 -7.80
C GLU A 94 8.15 22.84 -9.27
#